data_AF-A0A7J8HK08-F1
#
_entry.id   AF-A0A7J8HK08-F1
#
_cell.length_a   1.000
_cell.length_b   1.000
_cell.length_c   1.000
_cell.angle_alpha   90.00
_cell.angle_beta   90.00
_cell.angle_gamma   90.00
#
_symmetry.space_group_name_H-M   'P 1'
#
loop_
_entity.id
_entity.type
_entity.pdbx_description
1 polymer ?
#
loop_
_entity_poly.entity_id
_entity_poly.type
_entity_poly.pdbx_seq_one_letter_code
_entity_poly.pdbx_strand_id
1 'polypeptide(L)'
;MQKTDSERPSKRSRCDDSSPRTPPNTLSAAEERSPGSRLPADRRTWDSEQVCSFLQLNGFKDPALLDRIREKKITGSLLPCLDESHLDNLGIGSLWERRKLLNCIRLSKTCVDAVKVINDPIHGHIEFHPLLIKIIDTPQFQRLRYIKQLGGAYYVFPGASHNRFEHSLGVGYLAGRLVRELSEKQPELHISERDILCVQIAGLCHDLGHGPFSHMFDGRFIPLARRDVKWKHEQGSVDMFEHLVNSNDLKPVMEYYGLIPEEDICFIKEQIAGPPDSPIKNESSF
;
A
#
# COMPACT_ATOMS: atom_id res chain seq x y z
N MET A 1 1.49 -65.94 -29.95
CA MET A 1 2.36 -65.69 -31.12
C MET A 1 1.94 -64.35 -31.69
N GLN A 2 2.72 -63.28 -31.80
CA GLN A 2 4.16 -63.03 -31.63
C GLN A 2 4.36 -61.69 -30.87
N LYS A 3 5.48 -61.61 -30.14
CA LYS A 3 6.08 -60.41 -29.55
C LYS A 3 6.93 -59.69 -30.60
N THR A 4 7.01 -58.36 -30.52
CA THR A 4 8.17 -57.53 -30.93
C THR A 4 8.01 -56.18 -30.20
N ASP A 5 8.58 -56.04 -29.01
CA ASP A 5 9.94 -55.54 -28.68
C ASP A 5 10.07 -54.01 -28.66
N SER A 6 10.50 -53.55 -27.49
CA SER A 6 10.62 -52.18 -27.01
C SER A 6 12.01 -51.65 -27.32
N GLU A 7 12.10 -50.50 -27.99
CA GLU A 7 13.31 -49.70 -28.01
C GLU A 7 13.10 -48.42 -27.17
N ARG A 8 13.72 -48.41 -25.98
CA ARG A 8 13.93 -47.22 -25.17
C ARG A 8 15.17 -46.47 -25.70
N PRO A 9 15.12 -45.17 -25.96
CA PRO A 9 16.32 -44.42 -26.30
C PRO A 9 17.26 -44.29 -25.08
N SER A 10 18.55 -44.42 -25.37
CA SER A 10 19.67 -44.58 -24.45
C SER A 10 19.91 -43.35 -23.55
N LYS A 11 20.27 -43.64 -22.29
CA LYS A 11 20.75 -42.67 -21.31
C LYS A 11 22.03 -42.00 -21.82
N ARG A 12 22.03 -40.67 -21.95
CA ARG A 12 23.26 -39.89 -22.16
C ARG A 12 24.16 -39.95 -20.93
N SER A 13 25.46 -40.10 -21.18
CA SER A 13 26.55 -40.12 -20.21
C SER A 13 26.72 -38.77 -19.51
N ARG A 14 26.98 -38.80 -18.20
CA ARG A 14 27.47 -37.65 -17.42
C ARG A 14 28.89 -37.33 -17.85
N CYS A 15 29.14 -36.11 -18.34
CA CYS A 15 30.48 -35.55 -18.50
C CYS A 15 30.71 -34.53 -17.37
N ASP A 16 31.65 -34.89 -16.51
CA ASP A 16 32.74 -34.14 -15.88
C ASP A 16 32.55 -32.71 -15.35
N ASP A 17 33.03 -32.58 -14.12
CA ASP A 17 33.23 -31.38 -13.30
C ASP A 17 33.92 -30.23 -14.03
N SER A 18 33.17 -29.18 -14.33
CA SER A 18 33.73 -27.84 -14.49
C SER A 18 32.73 -26.79 -14.01
N SER A 19 32.54 -26.71 -12.69
CA SER A 19 31.90 -25.55 -12.05
C SER A 19 32.80 -24.32 -12.19
N PRO A 20 32.32 -23.15 -12.63
CA PRO A 20 33.06 -21.91 -12.50
C PRO A 20 33.18 -21.57 -11.00
N ARG A 21 34.38 -21.72 -10.44
CA ARG A 21 34.68 -21.27 -9.07
C ARG A 21 34.47 -19.76 -8.99
N THR A 22 33.61 -19.32 -8.10
CA THR A 22 33.53 -17.92 -7.66
C THR A 22 34.89 -17.54 -7.04
N PRO A 23 35.51 -16.40 -7.41
CA PRO A 23 36.75 -15.97 -6.75
C PRO A 23 36.43 -15.63 -5.29
N PRO A 24 37.31 -15.97 -4.33
CA PRO A 24 37.19 -15.44 -2.98
C PRO A 24 37.46 -13.93 -3.04
N ASN A 25 36.48 -13.11 -2.68
CA ASN A 25 36.72 -11.69 -2.47
C ASN A 25 37.56 -11.53 -1.20
N THR A 26 38.86 -11.40 -1.42
CA THR A 26 39.85 -10.96 -0.45
C THR A 26 39.41 -9.62 0.13
N LEU A 27 39.16 -9.58 1.44
CA LEU A 27 39.04 -8.35 2.22
C LEU A 27 40.37 -7.59 2.10
N SER A 28 40.37 -6.51 1.33
CA SER A 28 41.45 -5.53 1.34
C SER A 28 41.41 -4.80 2.68
N ALA A 29 42.33 -5.16 3.56
CA ALA A 29 42.68 -4.36 4.73
C ALA A 29 43.47 -3.13 4.26
N ALA A 30 42.80 -1.98 4.18
CA ALA A 30 43.36 -0.65 4.42
C ALA A 30 42.29 0.41 4.11
N GLU A 31 41.52 0.80 5.13
CA GLU A 31 41.08 2.18 5.36
C GLU A 31 40.54 2.22 6.80
N GLU A 32 41.44 2.32 7.77
CA GLU A 32 41.10 2.88 9.07
C GLU A 32 40.72 4.35 8.84
N ARG A 33 39.41 4.62 8.73
CA ARG A 33 38.85 5.95 8.90
C ARG A 33 37.94 5.95 10.12
N SER A 34 38.14 6.98 10.95
CA SER A 34 37.56 7.25 12.27
C SER A 34 36.07 6.92 12.42
N PRO A 35 35.58 6.58 13.63
CA PRO A 35 34.19 6.22 13.87
C PRO A 35 33.29 7.46 13.80
N GLY A 36 32.92 7.87 12.59
CA GLY A 36 31.77 8.73 12.37
C GLY A 36 30.50 7.90 12.49
N SER A 37 29.72 8.14 13.54
CA SER A 37 28.45 7.47 13.84
C SER A 37 27.51 7.46 12.62
N ARG A 38 27.40 6.33 11.92
CA ARG A 38 26.32 6.14 10.94
C ARG A 38 25.01 6.00 11.70
N LEU A 39 24.09 6.94 11.48
CA LEU A 39 22.72 6.83 12.00
C LEU A 39 22.03 5.59 11.40
N PRO A 40 21.15 4.91 12.16
CA PRO A 40 20.36 3.79 11.65
C PRO A 40 19.57 4.16 10.40
N ALA A 41 19.41 3.22 9.47
CA ALA A 41 18.67 3.46 8.22
C ALA A 41 17.17 3.69 8.45
N ASP A 42 16.56 2.95 9.39
CA ASP A 42 15.17 3.16 9.79
C ASP A 42 15.07 4.25 10.86
N ARG A 43 14.50 5.38 10.46
CA ARG A 43 14.33 6.56 11.30
C ARG A 43 13.33 6.35 12.42
N ARG A 44 12.39 5.41 12.30
CA ARG A 44 11.43 5.13 13.38
C ARG A 44 12.10 4.63 14.65
N THR A 45 13.27 4.01 14.50
CA THR A 45 14.08 3.53 15.62
C THR A 45 14.90 4.63 16.28
N TRP A 46 14.88 5.85 15.74
CA TRP A 46 15.72 6.92 16.25
C TRP A 46 15.22 7.44 17.59
N ASP A 47 16.12 7.45 18.57
CA ASP A 47 15.96 8.21 19.79
C ASP A 47 16.13 9.72 19.54
N SER A 48 15.88 10.53 20.57
CA SER A 48 15.99 11.99 20.45
C SER A 48 17.40 12.48 20.15
N GLU A 49 18.45 11.78 20.56
CA GLU A 49 19.84 12.16 20.24
C GLU A 49 20.19 11.89 18.77
N GLN A 50 19.66 10.80 18.23
CA GLN A 50 19.80 10.46 16.81
C GLN A 50 19.03 11.45 15.92
N VAL A 51 17.86 11.91 16.37
CA VAL A 51 17.14 13.03 15.75
C VAL A 51 17.96 14.31 15.81
N CYS A 52 18.49 14.69 16.97
CA CYS A 52 19.36 15.87 17.12
C CYS A 52 20.58 15.81 16.20
N SER A 53 21.24 14.65 16.12
CA SER A 53 22.40 14.42 15.24
C SER A 53 22.04 14.59 13.77
N PHE A 54 20.89 14.06 13.34
CA PHE A 54 20.37 14.26 11.99
C PHE A 54 20.12 15.73 11.67
N LEU A 55 19.51 16.47 12.60
CA LEU A 55 19.24 17.90 12.42
C LEU A 55 20.51 18.74 12.32
N GLN A 56 21.51 18.46 13.16
CA GLN A 56 22.81 19.10 13.10
C GLN A 56 23.52 18.87 11.77
N LEU A 57 23.48 17.63 11.25
CA LEU A 57 24.03 17.27 9.93
C LEU A 57 23.35 18.03 8.78
N ASN A 58 22.08 18.40 8.96
CA ASN A 58 21.31 19.16 7.97
C ASN A 58 21.29 20.67 8.23
N GLY A 59 22.18 21.16 9.11
CA GLY A 59 22.41 22.59 9.34
C GLY A 59 21.51 23.23 10.41
N PHE A 60 20.75 22.46 11.17
CA PHE A 60 20.00 22.93 12.34
C PHE A 60 20.86 22.74 13.60
N LYS A 61 21.64 23.77 13.95
CA LYS A 61 22.62 23.74 15.05
C LYS A 61 22.22 24.58 16.27
N ASP A 62 21.02 25.15 16.29
CA ASP A 62 20.51 25.94 17.42
C ASP A 62 20.40 25.05 18.67
N PRO A 63 21.18 25.30 19.75
CA PRO A 63 21.12 24.52 20.96
C PRO A 63 19.73 24.49 21.61
N ALA A 64 18.99 25.59 21.56
CA ALA A 64 17.66 25.68 22.17
C ALA A 64 16.63 24.79 21.45
N LEU A 65 16.73 24.67 20.12
CA LEU A 65 15.92 23.71 19.36
C LEU A 65 16.26 22.26 19.74
N LEU A 66 17.55 21.93 19.83
CA LEU A 66 18.00 20.57 20.16
C LEU A 66 17.61 20.18 21.58
N ASP A 67 17.71 21.09 22.54
CA ASP A 67 17.30 20.84 23.92
C ASP A 67 15.79 20.65 24.02
N ARG A 68 14.98 21.42 23.28
CA ARG A 68 13.52 21.20 23.22
C ARG A 68 13.15 19.85 22.61
N ILE A 69 13.90 19.35 21.63
CA ILE A 69 13.71 18.01 21.05
C ILE A 69 14.00 16.93 22.10
N ARG A 70 15.04 17.10 22.90
CA ARG A 70 15.39 16.20 24.02
C ARG A 70 14.34 16.25 25.12
N GLU A 71 13.95 17.44 25.57
CA GLU A 71 12.96 17.66 26.63
C GLU A 71 11.60 17.08 26.26
N LYS A 72 11.13 17.35 25.04
CA LYS A 72 9.87 16.82 24.52
C LYS A 72 9.97 15.38 24.03
N LYS A 73 11.13 14.75 24.14
CA LYS A 73 11.40 13.36 23.71
C LYS A 73 10.93 13.08 22.29
N ILE A 74 11.22 13.98 21.36
CA ILE A 74 10.86 13.80 19.95
C ILE A 74 11.77 12.71 19.38
N THR A 75 11.17 11.58 19.03
CA THR A 75 11.82 10.42 18.40
C THR A 75 11.62 10.46 16.88
N GLY A 76 12.38 9.66 16.15
CA GLY A 76 12.25 9.63 14.69
C GLY A 76 10.92 9.07 14.17
N SER A 77 10.17 8.36 15.01
CA SER A 77 8.76 7.98 14.74
C SER A 77 7.80 9.17 14.71
N LEU A 78 8.13 10.28 15.39
CA LEU A 78 7.30 11.49 15.45
C LEU A 78 7.63 12.51 14.36
N LEU A 79 8.82 12.42 13.76
CA LEU A 79 9.25 13.32 12.67
C LEU A 79 8.24 13.43 11.51
N PRO A 80 7.59 12.34 11.04
CA PRO A 80 6.62 12.41 9.95
C PRO A 80 5.34 13.18 10.30
N CYS A 81 5.00 13.27 11.59
CA CYS A 81 3.79 13.89 12.11
C CYS A 81 3.99 15.37 12.47
N LEU A 82 5.21 15.90 12.34
CA LEU A 82 5.49 17.31 12.59
C LEU A 82 4.91 18.17 11.47
N ASP A 83 4.09 19.15 11.84
CA ASP A 83 3.58 20.21 10.97
C ASP A 83 4.11 21.60 11.40
N GLU A 84 3.69 22.66 10.70
CA GLU A 84 4.13 24.02 11.03
C GLU A 84 3.74 24.45 12.46
N SER A 85 2.62 23.97 13.01
CA SER A 85 2.15 24.32 14.36
C SER A 85 2.98 23.63 15.45
N HIS A 86 3.37 22.37 15.23
CA HIS A 86 4.26 21.64 16.12
C HIS A 86 5.65 22.31 16.18
N LEU A 87 6.14 22.78 15.03
CA LEU A 87 7.42 23.49 14.94
C LEU A 87 7.38 24.89 15.56
N ASP A 88 6.22 25.57 15.50
CA ASP A 88 5.97 26.81 16.24
C ASP A 88 6.09 26.60 17.75
N ASN A 89 5.42 25.56 18.25
CA ASN A 89 5.44 25.17 19.66
C ASN A 89 6.82 24.65 20.13
N LEU A 90 7.71 24.31 19.19
CA LEU A 90 9.12 24.02 19.43
C LEU A 90 10.00 25.26 19.41
N GLY A 91 9.40 26.45 19.28
CA GLY A 91 10.06 27.74 19.36
C GLY A 91 10.92 28.09 18.14
N ILE A 92 10.64 27.49 16.98
CA ILE A 92 11.21 27.92 15.71
C ILE A 92 10.39 29.12 15.25
N GLY A 93 10.77 30.35 15.59
CA GLY A 93 9.98 31.55 15.25
C GLY A 93 9.93 31.89 13.76
N SER A 94 10.94 31.46 13.00
CA SER A 94 11.05 31.76 11.57
C SER A 94 10.26 30.78 10.71
N LEU A 95 9.28 31.29 9.97
CA LEU A 95 8.48 30.52 9.01
C LEU A 95 9.38 29.85 7.94
N TRP A 96 10.48 30.51 7.56
CA TRP A 96 11.48 29.95 6.65
C TRP A 96 12.20 28.73 7.25
N GLU A 97 12.60 28.80 8.52
CA GLU A 97 13.27 27.68 9.20
C GLU A 97 12.33 26.50 9.42
N ARG A 98 11.05 26.75 9.75
CA ARG A 98 10.02 25.70 9.82
C ARG A 98 9.89 24.98 8.49
N ARG A 99 9.73 25.71 7.39
CA ARG A 99 9.64 25.13 6.05
C ARG A 99 10.91 24.39 5.63
N LYS A 100 12.08 24.94 5.94
CA LYS A 100 13.36 24.27 5.68
C LYS A 100 13.48 22.96 6.45
N LEU A 101 13.02 22.93 7.70
CA LEU A 101 13.04 21.75 8.56
C LEU A 101 12.05 20.69 8.07
N LEU A 102 10.81 21.08 7.77
CA LEU A 102 9.81 20.19 7.16
C LEU A 102 10.33 19.61 5.84
N ASN A 103 10.95 20.44 5.00
CA ASN A 103 11.56 19.98 3.77
C ASN A 103 12.76 19.06 4.02
N CYS A 104 13.57 19.29 5.04
CA CYS A 104 14.67 18.39 5.41
C CYS A 104 14.14 17.03 5.87
N ILE A 105 13.12 17.01 6.74
CA ILE A 105 12.43 15.80 7.20
C ILE A 105 11.79 15.06 6.01
N ARG A 106 11.22 15.79 5.04
CA ARG A 106 10.61 15.25 3.82
C ARG A 106 11.62 14.77 2.78
N LEU A 107 12.70 15.48 2.52
CA LEU A 107 13.72 15.16 1.51
C LEU A 107 14.54 13.92 1.91
N SER A 108 14.63 13.68 3.20
CA SER A 108 15.35 12.56 3.77
C SER A 108 14.47 11.32 4.04
N LYS A 109 13.20 11.41 3.61
CA LYS A 109 12.18 10.35 3.53
C LYS A 109 12.37 9.42 2.32
N THR A 110 13.41 9.65 1.52
CA THR A 110 13.59 9.11 0.15
C THR A 110 14.10 7.67 0.05
N CYS A 111 14.50 7.00 1.13
CA CYS A 111 15.08 5.66 1.01
C CYS A 111 14.10 4.49 1.27
N VAL A 112 12.93 4.70 1.89
CA VAL A 112 12.08 3.57 2.35
C VAL A 112 10.62 3.63 1.86
N ASP A 113 10.09 4.81 1.50
CA ASP A 113 8.68 5.00 1.12
C ASP A 113 8.54 5.66 -0.26
N ALA A 114 9.24 5.12 -1.27
CA ALA A 114 9.11 5.59 -2.64
C ALA A 114 7.80 5.12 -3.29
N VAL A 115 7.20 5.96 -4.13
CA VAL A 115 6.08 5.59 -5.01
C VAL A 115 6.52 4.40 -5.87
N LYS A 116 5.67 3.38 -5.96
CA LYS A 116 5.94 2.20 -6.79
C LYS A 116 5.23 2.36 -8.13
N VAL A 117 5.97 2.13 -9.20
CA VAL A 117 5.43 2.16 -10.57
C VAL A 117 5.13 0.73 -11.01
N ILE A 118 3.91 0.51 -11.49
CA ILE A 118 3.47 -0.74 -12.12
C ILE A 118 3.15 -0.45 -13.57
N ASN A 119 3.64 -1.29 -14.49
CA ASN A 119 3.30 -1.19 -15.90
C ASN A 119 2.04 -1.99 -16.21
N ASP A 120 1.02 -1.30 -16.69
CA ASP A 120 -0.29 -1.85 -17.05
C ASP A 120 -0.54 -1.65 -18.57
N PRO A 121 -1.02 -2.67 -19.30
CA PRO A 121 -1.21 -2.57 -20.74
C PRO A 121 -2.38 -1.66 -21.16
N ILE A 122 -3.30 -1.33 -20.24
CA ILE A 122 -4.47 -0.48 -20.49
C ILE A 122 -4.15 0.99 -20.13
N HIS A 123 -3.44 1.20 -19.03
CA HIS A 123 -3.21 2.53 -18.45
C HIS A 123 -1.76 3.02 -18.53
N GLY A 124 -0.83 2.21 -19.04
CA GLY A 124 0.59 2.53 -19.09
C GLY A 124 1.24 2.45 -17.72
N HIS A 125 2.05 3.44 -17.36
CA HIS A 125 2.67 3.48 -16.04
C HIS A 125 1.69 3.99 -14.99
N ILE A 126 1.41 3.14 -14.00
CA ILE A 126 0.57 3.46 -12.85
C ILE A 126 1.46 3.68 -11.63
N GLU A 127 1.27 4.81 -10.97
CA GLU A 127 1.93 5.14 -9.71
C GLU A 127 1.03 4.84 -8.51
N PHE A 128 1.58 4.12 -7.53
CA PHE A 128 0.90 3.82 -6.27
C PHE A 128 1.67 4.37 -5.07
N HIS A 129 0.92 5.06 -4.22
CA HIS A 129 1.38 5.50 -2.91
C HIS A 129 1.78 4.29 -2.03
N PRO A 130 2.81 4.38 -1.18
CA PRO A 130 3.29 3.26 -0.36
C PRO A 130 2.21 2.56 0.49
N LEU A 131 1.22 3.30 1.02
CA LEU A 131 0.08 2.70 1.73
C LEU A 131 -0.71 1.73 0.83
N LEU A 132 -0.95 2.11 -0.43
CA LEU A 132 -1.67 1.28 -1.40
C LEU A 132 -0.87 0.01 -1.70
N ILE A 133 0.46 0.12 -1.81
CA ILE A 133 1.34 -1.04 -1.99
C ILE A 133 1.25 -1.99 -0.79
N LYS A 134 1.20 -1.48 0.43
CA LYS A 134 1.04 -2.32 1.63
C LYS A 134 -0.30 -3.07 1.64
N ILE A 135 -1.37 -2.48 1.11
CA ILE A 135 -2.66 -3.16 0.94
C ILE A 135 -2.58 -4.21 -0.17
N ILE A 136 -1.97 -3.85 -1.31
CA ILE A 136 -1.80 -4.74 -2.47
C ILE A 136 -0.96 -5.97 -2.11
N ASP A 137 0.11 -5.81 -1.32
CA ASP A 137 1.05 -6.86 -0.94
C ASP A 137 0.56 -7.69 0.27
N THR A 138 -0.76 -7.87 0.41
CA THR A 138 -1.39 -8.76 1.41
C THR A 138 -1.96 -10.03 0.77
N PRO A 139 -2.07 -11.16 1.52
CA PRO A 139 -2.73 -12.36 1.01
C PRO A 139 -4.17 -12.11 0.53
N GLN A 140 -4.91 -11.26 1.23
CA GLN A 140 -6.31 -10.95 0.96
C GLN A 140 -6.49 -10.29 -0.42
N PHE A 141 -5.57 -9.39 -0.80
CA PHE A 141 -5.55 -8.74 -2.10
C PHE A 141 -4.89 -9.61 -3.18
N GLN A 142 -3.73 -10.22 -2.90
CA GLN A 142 -3.01 -11.07 -3.85
C GLN A 142 -3.86 -12.27 -4.31
N ARG A 143 -4.83 -12.72 -3.51
CA ARG A 143 -5.76 -13.79 -3.93
C ARG A 143 -6.50 -13.46 -5.24
N LEU A 144 -6.72 -12.17 -5.53
CA LEU A 144 -7.44 -11.73 -6.74
C LEU A 144 -6.70 -12.12 -8.03
N ARG A 145 -5.42 -12.49 -7.96
CA ARG A 145 -4.65 -13.03 -9.09
C ARG A 145 -5.18 -14.39 -9.58
N TYR A 146 -5.95 -15.07 -8.73
CA TYR A 146 -6.45 -16.42 -8.99
C TYR A 146 -7.94 -16.44 -9.36
N ILE A 147 -8.57 -15.27 -9.56
CA ILE A 147 -10.00 -15.15 -9.88
C ILE A 147 -10.15 -14.48 -11.24
N LYS A 148 -10.56 -15.26 -12.26
CA LYS A 148 -10.80 -14.78 -13.62
C LYS A 148 -11.89 -13.70 -13.64
N GLN A 149 -11.61 -12.56 -14.27
CA GLN A 149 -12.54 -11.42 -14.37
C GLN A 149 -13.89 -11.85 -14.95
N LEU A 150 -13.82 -12.55 -16.09
CA LEU A 150 -14.99 -12.99 -16.85
C LEU A 150 -15.36 -14.47 -16.60
N GLY A 151 -14.77 -15.08 -15.56
CA GLY A 151 -15.10 -16.45 -15.16
C GLY A 151 -15.07 -17.45 -16.32
N GLY A 152 -16.23 -18.06 -16.60
CA GLY A 152 -16.39 -19.07 -17.64
C GLY A 152 -16.14 -18.57 -19.07
N ALA A 153 -16.19 -17.25 -19.32
CA ALA A 153 -15.95 -16.70 -20.65
C ALA A 153 -14.52 -17.00 -21.15
N TYR A 154 -13.56 -17.24 -20.26
CA TYR A 154 -12.21 -17.66 -20.64
C TYR A 154 -12.19 -18.97 -21.45
N TYR A 155 -13.16 -19.86 -21.24
CA TYR A 155 -13.30 -21.11 -22.01
C TYR A 155 -13.89 -20.90 -23.42
N VAL A 156 -14.37 -19.69 -23.73
CA VAL A 156 -14.91 -19.30 -25.04
C VAL A 156 -13.98 -18.32 -25.73
N PHE A 157 -13.42 -17.37 -24.97
CA PHE A 157 -12.53 -16.31 -25.43
C PHE A 157 -11.15 -16.49 -24.81
N PRO A 158 -10.17 -17.08 -25.53
CA PRO A 158 -8.85 -17.37 -24.97
C PRO A 158 -8.06 -16.12 -24.55
N GLY A 159 -8.39 -14.95 -25.11
CA GLY A 159 -7.83 -13.65 -24.67
C GLY A 159 -8.40 -13.12 -23.35
N ALA A 160 -9.52 -13.65 -22.86
CA ALA A 160 -10.13 -13.27 -21.59
C ALA A 160 -9.44 -13.97 -20.39
N SER A 161 -8.11 -13.98 -20.37
CA SER A 161 -7.28 -14.68 -19.38
C SER A 161 -7.05 -13.87 -18.10
N HIS A 162 -7.40 -12.57 -18.12
CA HIS A 162 -7.19 -11.62 -17.04
C HIS A 162 -8.03 -11.94 -15.80
N ASN A 163 -7.52 -11.50 -14.65
CA ASN A 163 -8.07 -11.72 -13.33
C ASN A 163 -8.51 -10.40 -12.68
N ARG A 164 -9.19 -10.51 -11.55
CA ARG A 164 -9.65 -9.35 -10.75
C ARG A 164 -8.50 -8.49 -10.28
N PHE A 165 -7.30 -9.04 -10.06
CA PHE A 165 -6.15 -8.31 -9.52
C PHE A 165 -5.77 -7.08 -10.36
N GLU A 166 -5.46 -7.27 -11.64
CA GLU A 166 -5.07 -6.17 -12.53
C GLU A 166 -6.21 -5.18 -12.76
N HIS A 167 -7.45 -5.66 -12.77
CA HIS A 167 -8.62 -4.79 -12.83
C HIS A 167 -8.72 -3.90 -11.58
N SER A 168 -8.59 -4.47 -10.38
CA SER A 168 -8.60 -3.72 -9.12
C SER A 168 -7.50 -2.65 -9.07
N LEU A 169 -6.28 -2.96 -9.57
CA LEU A 169 -5.22 -1.96 -9.72
C LEU A 169 -5.67 -0.80 -10.63
N GLY A 170 -6.23 -1.12 -11.80
CA GLY A 170 -6.75 -0.12 -12.74
C GLY A 170 -7.84 0.77 -12.13
N VAL A 171 -8.78 0.18 -11.38
CA VAL A 171 -9.85 0.96 -10.72
C VAL A 171 -9.28 1.88 -9.64
N GLY A 172 -8.35 1.40 -8.81
CA GLY A 172 -7.65 2.24 -7.83
C GLY A 172 -6.89 3.41 -8.46
N TYR A 173 -6.28 3.18 -9.62
CA TYR A 173 -5.61 4.23 -10.39
C TYR A 173 -6.61 5.27 -10.93
N LEU A 174 -7.66 4.82 -11.62
CA LEU A 174 -8.65 5.71 -12.21
C LEU A 174 -9.43 6.51 -11.16
N ALA A 175 -9.75 5.88 -10.02
CA ALA A 175 -10.35 6.54 -8.88
C ALA A 175 -9.47 7.71 -8.41
N GLY A 176 -8.18 7.47 -8.22
CA GLY A 176 -7.19 8.50 -7.86
C GLY A 176 -7.04 9.59 -8.91
N ARG A 177 -7.03 9.24 -10.20
CA ARG A 177 -6.99 10.21 -11.31
C ARG A 177 -8.19 11.16 -11.26
N LEU A 178 -9.39 10.62 -11.13
CA LEU A 178 -10.60 11.42 -11.14
C LEU A 178 -10.67 12.38 -9.95
N VAL A 179 -10.44 11.89 -8.74
CA VAL A 179 -10.54 12.72 -7.52
C VAL A 179 -9.48 13.83 -7.50
N ARG A 180 -8.25 13.57 -8.00
CA ARG A 180 -7.22 14.62 -8.15
C ARG A 180 -7.62 15.69 -9.15
N GLU A 181 -8.14 15.30 -10.30
CA GLU A 181 -8.59 16.27 -11.33
C GLU A 181 -9.71 17.16 -10.79
N LEU A 182 -10.63 16.62 -9.98
CA LEU A 182 -11.65 17.41 -9.30
C LEU A 182 -11.04 18.34 -8.24
N SER A 183 -10.11 17.84 -7.43
CA SER A 183 -9.41 18.62 -6.41
C SER A 183 -8.63 19.80 -7.01
N GLU A 184 -7.96 19.61 -8.14
CA GLU A 184 -7.16 20.64 -8.80
C GLU A 184 -8.03 21.69 -9.50
N LYS A 185 -9.14 21.27 -10.12
CA LYS A 185 -10.02 22.16 -10.88
C LYS A 185 -11.02 22.90 -10.00
N GLN A 186 -11.33 22.37 -8.82
CA GLN A 186 -12.32 22.92 -7.89
C GLN A 186 -11.77 22.93 -6.45
N PRO A 187 -10.76 23.77 -6.14
CA PRO A 187 -10.16 23.82 -4.81
C PRO A 187 -11.15 24.14 -3.68
N GLU A 188 -12.28 24.78 -4.00
CA GLU A 188 -13.37 25.08 -3.07
C GLU A 188 -14.09 23.84 -2.53
N LEU A 189 -13.91 22.67 -3.16
CA LEU A 189 -14.43 21.40 -2.66
C LEU A 189 -13.64 20.88 -1.46
N HIS A 190 -12.46 21.47 -1.17
CA HIS A 190 -11.60 21.11 -0.05
C HIS A 190 -11.24 19.62 0.01
N ILE A 191 -11.09 18.98 -1.16
CA ILE A 191 -10.65 17.59 -1.28
C ILE A 191 -9.20 17.49 -0.80
N SER A 192 -8.96 16.70 0.23
CA SER A 192 -7.65 16.51 0.84
C SER A 192 -6.92 15.29 0.28
N GLU A 193 -5.61 15.19 0.52
CA GLU A 193 -4.83 13.97 0.21
C GLU A 193 -5.36 12.73 0.94
N ARG A 194 -5.95 12.93 2.14
CA ARG A 194 -6.62 11.87 2.89
C ARG A 194 -7.84 11.35 2.13
N ASP A 195 -8.67 12.24 1.58
CA ASP A 195 -9.83 11.85 0.76
C ASP A 195 -9.40 11.11 -0.50
N ILE A 196 -8.37 11.62 -1.19
CA ILE A 196 -7.80 10.99 -2.39
C ILE A 196 -7.33 9.57 -2.08
N LEU A 197 -6.58 9.36 -1.00
CA LEU A 197 -6.13 8.04 -0.59
C LEU A 197 -7.31 7.12 -0.26
N CYS A 198 -8.33 7.60 0.46
CA CYS A 198 -9.52 6.79 0.76
C CYS A 198 -10.24 6.35 -0.51
N VAL A 199 -10.44 7.26 -1.47
CA VAL A 199 -11.07 6.95 -2.77
C VAL A 199 -10.24 5.94 -3.56
N GLN A 200 -8.91 6.05 -3.55
CA GLN A 200 -8.04 5.06 -4.17
C GLN A 200 -8.12 3.68 -3.49
N ILE A 201 -8.17 3.64 -2.15
CA ILE A 201 -8.31 2.39 -1.40
C ILE A 201 -9.66 1.74 -1.70
N ALA A 202 -10.75 2.51 -1.72
CA ALA A 202 -12.08 2.02 -2.11
C ALA A 202 -12.06 1.43 -3.53
N GLY A 203 -11.46 2.15 -4.50
CA GLY A 203 -11.30 1.66 -5.87
C GLY A 203 -10.49 0.36 -5.97
N LEU A 204 -9.37 0.26 -5.23
CA LEU A 204 -8.59 -0.99 -5.15
C LEU A 204 -9.41 -2.13 -4.55
N CYS A 205 -10.19 -1.84 -3.51
CA CYS A 205 -10.79 -2.86 -2.66
C CYS A 205 -12.22 -3.26 -3.06
N HIS A 206 -12.83 -2.59 -4.04
CA HIS A 206 -14.25 -2.81 -4.40
C HIS A 206 -14.57 -4.26 -4.78
N ASP A 207 -13.59 -4.98 -5.33
CA ASP A 207 -13.71 -6.37 -5.80
C ASP A 207 -13.10 -7.41 -4.83
N LEU A 208 -12.69 -6.99 -3.63
CA LEU A 208 -12.10 -7.88 -2.62
C LEU A 208 -13.03 -9.00 -2.17
N GLY A 209 -14.32 -9.01 -2.48
CA GLY A 209 -15.27 -10.05 -2.06
C GLY A 209 -15.62 -11.06 -3.13
N HIS A 210 -15.08 -10.93 -4.35
CA HIS A 210 -15.39 -11.90 -5.40
C HIS A 210 -14.90 -13.31 -5.04
N GLY A 211 -15.75 -14.29 -5.37
CA GLY A 211 -15.44 -15.72 -5.27
C GLY A 211 -14.96 -16.34 -6.59
N PRO A 212 -14.77 -17.67 -6.63
CA PRO A 212 -14.34 -18.39 -7.83
C PRO A 212 -15.23 -18.10 -9.05
N PHE A 213 -14.60 -17.74 -10.17
CA PHE A 213 -15.28 -17.34 -11.42
C PHE A 213 -16.15 -16.06 -11.30
N SER A 214 -15.78 -15.14 -10.41
CA SER A 214 -16.38 -13.81 -10.29
C SER A 214 -17.91 -13.87 -10.12
N HIS A 215 -18.68 -13.28 -11.03
CA HIS A 215 -20.14 -13.18 -10.96
C HIS A 215 -20.88 -14.52 -10.97
N MET A 216 -20.20 -15.62 -11.35
CA MET A 216 -20.80 -16.95 -11.23
C MET A 216 -21.02 -17.33 -9.76
N PHE A 217 -20.12 -16.91 -8.87
CA PHE A 217 -20.16 -17.32 -7.48
C PHE A 217 -21.35 -16.70 -6.72
N ASP A 218 -21.44 -15.38 -6.70
CA ASP A 218 -22.49 -14.62 -6.03
C ASP A 218 -23.80 -14.59 -6.84
N GLY A 219 -23.73 -14.59 -8.18
CA GLY A 219 -24.91 -14.50 -9.05
C GLY A 219 -25.56 -15.83 -9.45
N ARG A 220 -24.91 -16.98 -9.17
CA ARG A 220 -25.46 -18.32 -9.48
C ARG A 220 -25.25 -19.31 -8.34
N PHE A 221 -24.00 -19.57 -7.94
CA PHE A 221 -23.69 -20.65 -7.00
C PHE A 221 -24.29 -20.41 -5.61
N ILE A 222 -24.00 -19.28 -4.98
CA ILE A 222 -24.52 -18.95 -3.63
C ILE A 222 -26.07 -18.94 -3.62
N PRO A 223 -26.77 -18.28 -4.56
CA PRO A 223 -28.24 -18.32 -4.61
C PRO A 223 -28.81 -19.74 -4.75
N LEU A 224 -28.11 -20.65 -5.42
CA LEU A 224 -28.55 -22.05 -5.59
C LEU A 224 -28.24 -22.90 -4.36
N ALA A 225 -27.05 -22.74 -3.77
CA ALA A 225 -26.55 -23.55 -2.65
C ALA A 225 -27.07 -23.08 -1.29
N ARG A 226 -27.36 -21.78 -1.14
CA ARG A 226 -27.74 -21.10 0.10
C ARG A 226 -28.89 -20.13 -0.17
N ARG A 227 -30.07 -20.67 -0.51
CA ARG A 227 -31.24 -19.89 -0.96
C ARG A 227 -31.76 -18.89 0.08
N ASP A 228 -31.50 -19.16 1.35
CA ASP A 228 -31.86 -18.34 2.51
C ASP A 228 -30.90 -17.16 2.74
N VAL A 229 -29.74 -17.16 2.09
CA VAL A 229 -28.70 -16.14 2.27
C VAL A 229 -28.72 -15.19 1.07
N LYS A 230 -29.00 -13.91 1.33
CA LYS A 230 -28.73 -12.85 0.36
C LYS A 230 -27.28 -12.40 0.51
N TRP A 231 -26.46 -12.76 -0.45
CA TRP A 231 -25.05 -12.40 -0.50
C TRP A 231 -24.72 -11.58 -1.75
N LYS A 232 -23.84 -10.61 -1.58
CA LYS A 232 -23.33 -9.73 -2.62
C LYS A 232 -21.81 -9.69 -2.51
N HIS A 233 -21.09 -9.67 -3.63
CA HIS A 233 -19.63 -9.61 -3.57
C HIS A 233 -19.14 -8.31 -2.91
N GLU A 234 -19.91 -7.23 -2.98
CA GLU A 234 -19.63 -5.95 -2.31
C GLU A 234 -19.62 -6.10 -0.78
N GLN A 235 -20.54 -6.90 -0.21
CA GLN A 235 -20.52 -7.22 1.22
C GLN A 235 -19.24 -8.00 1.56
N GLY A 236 -18.89 -8.98 0.71
CA GLY A 236 -17.63 -9.70 0.84
C GLY A 236 -16.40 -8.80 0.75
N SER A 237 -16.46 -7.74 -0.06
CA SER A 237 -15.36 -6.79 -0.21
C SER A 237 -15.16 -5.97 1.05
N VAL A 238 -16.24 -5.51 1.68
CA VAL A 238 -16.22 -4.83 2.97
C VAL A 238 -15.67 -5.73 4.08
N ASP A 239 -16.16 -6.96 4.16
CA ASP A 239 -15.73 -7.94 5.17
C ASP A 239 -14.25 -8.33 4.98
N MET A 240 -13.84 -8.53 3.73
CA MET A 240 -12.46 -8.86 3.37
C MET A 240 -11.52 -7.69 3.58
N PHE A 241 -11.95 -6.44 3.33
CA PHE A 241 -11.16 -5.25 3.59
C PHE A 241 -10.90 -5.10 5.10
N GLU A 242 -11.92 -5.27 5.94
CA GLU A 242 -11.75 -5.28 7.39
C GLU A 242 -10.77 -6.38 7.83
N HIS A 243 -10.93 -7.59 7.30
CA HIS A 243 -10.03 -8.70 7.58
C HIS A 243 -8.59 -8.41 7.12
N LEU A 244 -8.41 -7.78 5.95
CA LEU A 244 -7.12 -7.37 5.40
C LEU A 244 -6.43 -6.38 6.33
N VAL A 245 -7.13 -5.31 6.73
CA VAL A 245 -6.56 -4.28 7.60
C VAL A 245 -6.15 -4.86 8.96
N ASN A 246 -7.01 -5.68 9.56
CA ASN A 246 -6.76 -6.25 10.88
C ASN A 246 -5.67 -7.34 10.87
N SER A 247 -5.65 -8.22 9.86
CA SER A 247 -4.71 -9.34 9.83
C SER A 247 -3.28 -8.93 9.51
N ASN A 248 -3.11 -7.76 8.88
CA ASN A 248 -1.80 -7.25 8.46
C ASN A 248 -1.39 -6.02 9.28
N ASP A 249 -2.09 -5.72 10.38
CA ASP A 249 -1.84 -4.60 11.29
C ASP A 249 -1.65 -3.26 10.55
N LEU A 250 -2.58 -2.93 9.65
CA LEU A 250 -2.46 -1.75 8.80
C LEU A 250 -3.00 -0.47 9.42
N LYS A 251 -3.74 -0.51 10.54
CA LYS A 251 -4.28 0.70 11.17
C LYS A 251 -3.18 1.69 11.59
N PRO A 252 -2.11 1.27 12.29
CA PRO A 252 -1.00 2.18 12.61
C PRO A 252 -0.30 2.72 11.37
N VAL A 253 -0.32 1.95 10.26
CA VAL A 253 0.28 2.37 9.00
C VAL A 253 -0.60 3.40 8.27
N MET A 254 -1.92 3.25 8.33
CA MET A 254 -2.87 4.24 7.84
C MET A 254 -2.70 5.57 8.59
N GLU A 255 -2.61 5.53 9.91
CA GLU A 255 -2.30 6.71 10.76
C GLU A 255 -0.97 7.36 10.37
N TYR A 256 0.08 6.56 10.16
CA TYR A 256 1.39 7.06 9.72
C TYR A 256 1.33 7.84 8.39
N TYR A 257 0.42 7.47 7.49
CA TYR A 257 0.20 8.18 6.22
C TYR A 257 -0.91 9.23 6.28
N GLY A 258 -1.40 9.58 7.46
CA GLY A 258 -2.32 10.70 7.66
C GLY A 258 -3.81 10.37 7.52
N LEU A 259 -4.17 9.08 7.54
CA LEU A 259 -5.57 8.65 7.66
C LEU A 259 -5.98 8.59 9.14
N ILE A 260 -7.28 8.69 9.41
CA ILE A 260 -7.91 8.44 10.70
C ILE A 260 -8.70 7.14 10.56
N PRO A 261 -8.16 5.97 10.98
CA PRO A 261 -8.75 4.67 10.67
C PRO A 261 -10.24 4.53 11.05
N GLU A 262 -10.65 5.10 12.17
CA GLU A 262 -12.00 5.03 12.72
C GLU A 262 -13.03 5.68 11.78
N GLU A 263 -12.65 6.77 11.12
CA GLU A 263 -13.47 7.49 10.16
C GLU A 263 -13.29 6.92 8.74
N ASP A 264 -12.04 6.74 8.34
CA ASP A 264 -11.68 6.45 6.95
C ASP A 264 -12.01 5.01 6.55
N ILE A 265 -11.89 4.05 7.46
CA ILE A 265 -12.33 2.67 7.18
C ILE A 265 -13.84 2.65 6.95
N CYS A 266 -14.62 3.44 7.70
CA CYS A 266 -16.05 3.56 7.46
C CYS A 266 -16.31 4.15 6.08
N PHE A 267 -15.67 5.29 5.75
CA PHE A 267 -15.83 5.95 4.46
C PHE A 267 -15.44 5.06 3.27
N ILE A 268 -14.36 4.28 3.38
CA ILE A 268 -13.94 3.32 2.35
C ILE A 268 -15.00 2.23 2.15
N LYS A 269 -15.55 1.68 3.23
CA LYS A 269 -16.58 0.63 3.15
C LYS A 269 -17.88 1.15 2.54
N GLU A 270 -18.29 2.36 2.90
CA GLU A 270 -19.49 3.01 2.34
C GLU A 270 -19.37 3.24 0.84
N GLN A 271 -18.18 3.56 0.33
CA GLN A 271 -17.94 3.68 -1.11
C GLN A 271 -18.07 2.35 -1.86
N ILE A 272 -17.83 1.22 -1.18
CA ILE A 272 -17.88 -0.12 -1.79
C ILE A 272 -19.30 -0.69 -1.77
N ALA A 273 -19.96 -0.67 -0.60
CA ALA A 273 -21.25 -1.34 -0.40
C ALA A 273 -22.44 -0.37 -0.39
N GLY A 274 -22.20 0.94 -0.41
CA GLY A 274 -23.20 1.96 -0.11
C GLY A 274 -23.31 2.24 1.40
N PRO A 275 -24.09 3.27 1.79
CA PRO A 275 -24.34 3.56 3.18
C PRO A 275 -25.05 2.37 3.85
N PRO A 276 -24.74 2.03 5.11
CA PRO A 276 -25.51 1.05 5.87
C PRO A 276 -26.98 1.51 5.90
N ASP A 277 -27.91 0.58 5.68
CA ASP A 277 -29.35 0.88 5.64
C ASP A 277 -29.74 1.75 6.85
N SER A 278 -29.94 3.05 6.61
CA SER A 278 -30.55 3.92 7.59
C SER A 278 -31.99 3.41 7.76
N PRO A 279 -32.51 3.28 8.99
CA PRO A 279 -33.91 2.91 9.16
C PRO A 279 -34.73 3.96 8.41
N ILE A 280 -35.45 3.52 7.37
CA ILE A 280 -36.45 4.33 6.70
C ILE A 280 -37.36 4.82 7.82
N LYS A 281 -37.28 6.11 8.16
CA LYS A 281 -38.33 6.75 8.94
C LYS A 281 -39.56 6.63 8.05
N ASN A 282 -40.40 5.64 8.35
CA ASN A 282 -41.77 5.63 7.89
C ASN A 282 -42.43 6.87 8.51
N GLU A 283 -42.33 8.01 7.82
CA GLU A 283 -43.23 9.13 8.04
C GLU A 283 -44.61 8.67 7.59
N SER A 284 -45.27 8.01 8.53
CA SER A 284 -46.69 7.77 8.54
C SER A 284 -47.32 8.97 9.24
N SER A 285 -47.58 10.03 8.48
CA SER A 285 -48.55 11.08 8.83
C SER A 285 -48.59 12.15 7.75
N PHE A 286 -49.59 12.11 6.87
CA PHE A 286 -50.73 13.04 6.85
C PHE A 286 -51.85 12.45 5.98
#